data_AF-A0A4R4MR34-F1
#
_entry.id   AF-A0A4R4MR34-F1
#
_cell.length_a   1.000
_cell.length_b   1.000
_cell.length_c   1.000
_cell.angle_alpha   90.00
_cell.angle_beta   90.00
_cell.angle_gamma   90.00
#
_symmetry.space_group_name_H-M   'P 1'
#
loop_
_entity.id
_entity.type
_entity.pdbx_description
1 polymer ?
#
loop_
_entity_poly.entity_id
_entity_poly.type
_entity_poly.pdbx_seq_one_letter_code
_entity_poly.pdbx_strand_id
1 'polypeptide(L)'
;AGPQLPTPAAQSRGVRKVSLALMPYQGSWEEVVPQAEVFRHDLLAVPGQGPRDLPLPAPAAGLTVTGKGVTMTSLRDRDGRHELRVVALTPGNTEAVITGDFTEATHADLRGRPGDPLPVTDGTLRLPLKPWEIATIHLVNSR
;
A
#
# COMPACT_ATOMS: atom_id res chain seq x y z
N ALA A 1 -27.23 20.13 20.12
CA ALA A 1 -28.00 19.87 18.88
C ALA A 1 -27.54 20.88 17.84
N GLY A 2 -27.20 20.44 16.62
CA GLY A 2 -26.77 21.34 15.55
C GLY A 2 -27.91 22.23 15.03
N PRO A 3 -27.62 23.22 14.19
CA PRO A 3 -28.61 24.11 13.61
C PRO A 3 -29.62 23.35 12.72
N GLN A 4 -30.87 23.81 12.72
CA GLN A 4 -31.98 23.18 12.00
C GLN A 4 -31.99 23.61 10.53
N LEU A 5 -31.02 23.12 9.77
CA LEU A 5 -30.86 23.40 8.34
C LEU A 5 -31.47 22.25 7.51
N PRO A 6 -32.37 22.53 6.54
CA PRO A 6 -32.85 21.51 5.61
C PRO A 6 -31.71 20.87 4.82
N THR A 7 -31.66 19.54 4.81
CA THR A 7 -30.66 18.73 4.06
C THR A 7 -31.33 17.81 3.04
N PRO A 8 -32.12 18.34 2.08
CA PRO A 8 -32.88 17.52 1.13
C PRO A 8 -32.00 16.57 0.30
N ALA A 9 -30.74 16.93 0.05
CA ALA A 9 -29.77 16.09 -0.65
C ALA A 9 -29.31 14.86 0.17
N ALA A 10 -29.44 14.87 1.50
CA ALA A 10 -29.06 13.74 2.37
C ALA A 10 -29.99 12.51 2.21
N GLN A 11 -31.14 12.69 1.55
CA GLN A 11 -32.09 11.61 1.26
C GLN A 11 -31.53 10.55 0.29
N SER A 12 -30.35 10.78 -0.31
CA SER A 12 -29.61 9.79 -1.13
C SER A 12 -30.43 9.17 -2.27
N ARG A 13 -31.41 9.91 -2.81
CA ARG A 13 -32.31 9.45 -3.88
C ARG A 13 -31.55 9.16 -5.19
N GLY A 14 -32.08 8.22 -5.98
CA GLY A 14 -31.52 7.78 -7.27
C GLY A 14 -30.82 6.42 -7.21
N VAL A 15 -30.29 5.98 -8.35
CA VAL A 15 -29.60 4.67 -8.47
C VAL A 15 -28.32 4.66 -7.64
N ARG A 16 -28.07 3.55 -6.95
CA ARG A 16 -26.86 3.30 -6.16
C ARG A 16 -26.37 1.89 -6.41
N LYS A 17 -25.04 1.72 -6.39
CA LYS A 17 -24.37 0.42 -6.41
C LYS A 17 -23.55 0.31 -5.12
N VAL A 18 -23.65 -0.83 -4.46
CA VAL A 18 -22.88 -1.17 -3.26
C VAL A 18 -22.18 -2.50 -3.52
N SER A 19 -20.90 -2.56 -3.18
CA SER A 19 -20.09 -3.79 -3.23
C SER A 19 -19.72 -4.19 -1.80
N LEU A 20 -19.93 -5.45 -1.47
CA LEU A 20 -19.65 -6.05 -0.16
C LEU A 20 -19.05 -7.44 -0.39
N ALA A 21 -18.14 -7.85 0.49
CA ALA A 21 -17.69 -9.23 0.61
C ALA A 21 -17.85 -9.72 2.05
N LEU A 22 -18.12 -11.00 2.22
CA LEU A 22 -18.13 -11.69 3.51
C LEU A 22 -17.06 -12.76 3.49
N MET A 23 -16.13 -12.70 4.45
CA MET A 23 -15.09 -13.70 4.62
C MET A 23 -15.21 -14.30 6.03
N PRO A 24 -15.77 -15.50 6.16
CA PRO A 24 -15.68 -16.25 7.41
C PRO A 24 -14.20 -16.55 7.73
N TYR A 25 -13.82 -16.40 8.98
CA TYR A 25 -12.49 -16.77 9.48
C TYR A 25 -12.66 -17.57 10.78
N GLN A 26 -11.70 -18.43 11.09
CA GLN A 26 -11.74 -19.26 12.31
C GLN A 26 -10.72 -18.80 13.36
N GLY A 27 -9.62 -18.19 12.93
CA GLY A 27 -8.57 -17.70 13.82
C GLY A 27 -8.74 -16.23 14.17
N SER A 28 -7.74 -15.43 13.82
CA SER A 28 -7.71 -14.00 14.15
C SER A 28 -8.38 -13.19 13.04
N TRP A 29 -9.03 -12.08 13.41
CA TRP A 29 -9.53 -11.10 12.44
C TRP A 29 -8.40 -10.54 11.55
N GLU A 30 -7.14 -10.63 12.00
CA GLU A 30 -5.95 -10.28 11.22
C GLU A 30 -5.85 -11.05 9.89
N GLU A 31 -6.47 -12.24 9.78
CA GLU A 31 -6.54 -13.01 8.54
C GLU A 31 -7.39 -12.32 7.46
N VAL A 32 -8.38 -11.52 7.89
CA VAL A 32 -9.34 -10.85 7.01
C VAL A 32 -8.75 -9.56 6.44
N VAL A 33 -7.91 -8.87 7.19
CA VAL A 33 -7.31 -7.57 6.81
C VAL A 33 -6.67 -7.59 5.42
N PRO A 34 -5.72 -8.49 5.10
CA PRO A 34 -5.10 -8.49 3.77
C PRO A 34 -6.12 -8.77 2.66
N GLN A 35 -7.13 -9.59 2.91
CA GLN A 35 -8.17 -9.90 1.93
C GLN A 35 -9.11 -8.71 1.70
N ALA A 36 -9.42 -7.95 2.75
CA ALA A 36 -10.19 -6.72 2.64
C ALA A 36 -9.45 -5.65 1.84
N GLU A 37 -8.12 -5.57 1.97
CA GLU A 37 -7.31 -4.70 1.13
C GLU A 37 -7.30 -5.19 -0.32
N VAL A 38 -7.05 -6.48 -0.58
CA VAL A 38 -7.10 -7.04 -1.95
C VAL A 38 -8.46 -6.81 -2.61
N PHE A 39 -9.56 -6.99 -1.88
CA PHE A 39 -10.92 -6.77 -2.39
C PHE A 39 -11.18 -5.33 -2.86
N ARG A 40 -10.49 -4.34 -2.28
CA ARG A 40 -10.63 -2.92 -2.67
C ARG A 40 -9.81 -2.54 -3.91
N HIS A 41 -8.89 -3.40 -4.35
CA HIS A 41 -8.00 -3.11 -5.47
C HIS A 41 -8.44 -3.87 -6.71
N ASP A 42 -8.63 -3.13 -7.80
CA ASP A 42 -8.92 -3.72 -9.10
C ASP A 42 -7.65 -4.33 -9.70
N LEU A 43 -7.83 -5.41 -10.46
CA LEU A 43 -6.79 -5.90 -11.36
C LEU A 43 -6.75 -5.01 -12.60
N LEU A 44 -5.75 -4.13 -12.66
CA LEU A 44 -5.55 -3.25 -13.80
C LEU A 44 -4.92 -4.03 -14.97
N ALA A 45 -5.56 -3.97 -16.13
CA ALA A 45 -5.07 -4.59 -17.36
C ALA A 45 -4.97 -3.54 -18.47
N VAL A 46 -3.87 -3.56 -19.22
CA VAL A 46 -3.66 -2.70 -20.38
C VAL A 46 -3.28 -3.57 -21.59
N PRO A 47 -3.82 -3.28 -22.80
CA PRO A 47 -3.39 -3.97 -24.00
C PRO A 47 -1.90 -3.71 -24.30
N GLY A 48 -1.15 -4.78 -24.55
CA GLY A 48 0.22 -4.67 -25.03
C GLY A 48 0.29 -3.97 -26.39
N GLN A 49 1.36 -3.19 -26.61
CA GLN A 49 1.57 -2.41 -27.84
C GLN A 49 2.56 -3.05 -28.83
N GLY A 50 3.11 -4.22 -28.48
CA GLY A 50 4.05 -4.95 -29.33
C GLY A 50 3.37 -5.78 -30.42
N PRO A 51 4.11 -6.20 -31.46
CA PRO A 51 3.65 -7.20 -32.42
C PRO A 51 3.15 -8.49 -31.74
N ARG A 52 2.10 -9.10 -32.32
CA ARG A 52 1.38 -10.25 -31.72
C ARG A 52 2.21 -11.54 -31.67
N ASP A 53 3.21 -11.64 -32.51
CA ASP A 53 4.11 -12.78 -32.66
C ASP A 53 5.36 -12.69 -31.77
N LEU A 54 5.56 -11.56 -31.07
CA LEU A 54 6.64 -11.46 -30.09
C LEU A 54 6.35 -12.37 -28.89
N PRO A 55 7.39 -13.03 -28.35
CA PRO A 55 7.27 -13.73 -27.08
C PRO A 55 6.90 -12.73 -25.97
N LEU A 56 6.06 -13.18 -25.04
CA LEU A 56 5.74 -12.39 -23.85
C LEU A 56 7.02 -12.22 -23.01
N PRO A 57 7.25 -11.02 -22.43
CA PRO A 57 8.34 -10.84 -21.49
C PRO A 57 8.12 -11.73 -20.26
N ALA A 58 9.21 -12.09 -19.59
CA ALA A 58 9.11 -12.73 -18.28
C ALA A 58 8.34 -11.80 -17.32
N PRO A 59 7.45 -12.34 -16.47
CA PRO A 59 6.80 -11.56 -15.44
C PRO A 59 7.84 -10.89 -14.54
N ALA A 60 7.68 -9.59 -14.31
CA ALA A 60 8.50 -8.82 -13.38
C ALA A 60 7.62 -8.26 -12.26
N ALA A 61 8.08 -8.38 -11.03
CA ALA A 61 7.46 -7.68 -9.90
C ALA A 61 8.03 -6.25 -9.85
N GLY A 62 7.16 -5.28 -9.61
CA GLY A 62 7.59 -3.94 -9.21
C GLY A 62 7.94 -3.90 -7.72
N LEU A 63 7.89 -2.70 -7.15
CA LEU A 63 8.04 -2.51 -5.70
C LEU A 63 7.07 -3.41 -4.94
N THR A 64 7.60 -4.24 -4.06
CA THR A 64 6.86 -5.26 -3.32
C THR A 64 7.00 -5.00 -1.83
N VAL A 65 5.89 -5.12 -1.09
CA VAL A 65 5.86 -5.02 0.38
C VAL A 65 5.27 -6.30 0.93
N THR A 66 6.00 -6.94 1.83
CA THR A 66 5.54 -8.13 2.56
C THR A 66 5.81 -7.97 4.05
N GLY A 67 5.18 -8.79 4.87
CA GLY A 67 5.32 -8.76 6.33
C GLY A 67 4.03 -9.15 7.02
N LYS A 68 4.13 -9.79 8.19
CA LYS A 68 2.94 -10.19 8.94
C LYS A 68 2.19 -8.95 9.41
N GLY A 69 0.92 -8.82 8.98
CA GLY A 69 0.08 -7.68 9.33
C GLY A 69 0.52 -6.36 8.71
N VAL A 70 1.48 -6.36 7.77
CA VAL A 70 1.95 -5.14 7.10
C VAL A 70 1.07 -4.86 5.90
N THR A 71 0.59 -3.62 5.79
CA THR A 71 -0.21 -3.15 4.65
C THR A 71 0.41 -1.90 4.05
N MET A 72 0.61 -1.90 2.73
CA MET A 72 0.92 -0.69 1.97
C MET A 72 -0.35 0.14 1.81
N THR A 73 -0.32 1.39 2.27
CA THR A 73 -1.48 2.31 2.23
C THR A 73 -1.30 3.43 1.21
N SER A 74 -0.07 3.69 0.78
CA SER A 74 0.23 4.67 -0.26
C SER A 74 1.57 4.35 -0.90
N LEU A 75 1.63 4.47 -2.22
CA LEU A 75 2.85 4.56 -3.00
C LEU A 75 2.66 5.69 -4.00
N ARG A 76 3.57 6.67 -4.02
CA ARG A 76 3.48 7.80 -4.93
C ARG A 76 4.86 8.27 -5.35
N ASP A 77 4.93 8.85 -6.54
CA ASP A 77 6.09 9.63 -6.96
C ASP A 77 6.07 11.02 -6.33
N ARG A 78 7.24 11.48 -5.88
CA ARG A 78 7.47 12.80 -5.31
C ARG A 78 8.87 13.28 -5.67
N ASP A 79 8.99 14.27 -6.55
CA ASP A 79 10.27 14.84 -6.98
C ASP A 79 11.32 13.79 -7.41
N GLY A 80 10.91 12.76 -8.16
CA GLY A 80 11.82 11.72 -8.66
C GLY A 80 12.24 10.64 -7.65
N ARG A 81 11.60 10.57 -6.49
CA ARG A 81 11.68 9.46 -5.53
C ARG A 81 10.30 8.86 -5.29
N HIS A 82 10.26 7.60 -4.88
CA HIS A 82 9.03 6.98 -4.40
C HIS A 82 8.84 7.29 -2.91
N GLU A 83 7.64 7.74 -2.52
CA GLU A 83 7.23 7.84 -1.13
C GLU A 83 6.23 6.72 -0.83
N LEU A 84 6.69 5.78 -0.01
CA LEU A 84 5.96 4.60 0.44
C LEU A 84 5.42 4.84 1.85
N ARG A 85 4.17 4.46 2.09
CA ARG A 85 3.59 4.40 3.44
C ARG A 85 3.08 2.99 3.74
N VAL A 86 3.54 2.47 4.87
CA VAL A 86 3.12 1.17 5.39
C VAL A 86 2.54 1.32 6.80
N VAL A 87 1.69 0.38 7.18
CA VAL A 87 1.13 0.28 8.53
C VAL A 87 1.25 -1.15 9.04
N ALA A 88 1.60 -1.32 10.32
CA ALA A 88 1.55 -2.60 11.03
C ALA A 88 0.16 -2.79 11.68
N LEU A 89 -0.74 -3.51 11.03
CA LEU A 89 -2.07 -3.86 11.53
C LEU A 89 -2.03 -5.10 12.44
N THR A 90 -1.17 -5.05 13.46
CA THR A 90 -0.97 -6.14 14.42
C THR A 90 -0.63 -5.59 15.80
N PRO A 91 -1.06 -6.26 16.90
CA PRO A 91 -0.77 -5.81 18.27
C PRO A 91 0.66 -6.12 18.73
N GLY A 92 1.45 -6.86 17.97
CA GLY A 92 2.85 -7.16 18.25
C GLY A 92 3.82 -6.39 17.35
N ASN A 93 5.10 -6.39 17.71
CA ASN A 93 6.14 -5.93 16.78
C ASN A 93 6.13 -6.82 15.53
N THR A 94 6.42 -6.22 14.37
CA THR A 94 6.53 -6.92 13.09
C THR A 94 7.66 -6.34 12.25
N GLU A 95 7.91 -6.95 11.09
CA GLU A 95 8.87 -6.46 10.11
C GLU A 95 8.18 -6.32 8.75
N ALA A 96 8.35 -5.16 8.12
CA ALA A 96 8.07 -4.98 6.71
C ALA A 96 9.33 -5.30 5.91
N VAL A 97 9.19 -6.15 4.89
CA VAL A 97 10.24 -6.41 3.90
C VAL A 97 9.79 -5.75 2.60
N ILE A 98 10.53 -4.71 2.21
CA ILE A 98 10.31 -3.94 1.00
C ILE A 98 11.39 -4.33 -0.01
N THR A 99 10.99 -4.74 -1.22
CA THR A 99 11.93 -5.07 -2.31
C THR A 99 11.59 -4.30 -3.58
N GLY A 100 12.61 -3.97 -4.37
CA GLY A 100 12.47 -3.28 -5.66
C GLY A 100 13.81 -2.71 -6.14
N ASP A 101 13.76 -1.89 -7.19
CA ASP A 101 14.95 -1.34 -7.86
C ASP A 101 15.51 -0.06 -7.19
N PHE A 102 15.43 0.02 -5.86
CA PHE A 102 15.94 1.15 -5.07
C PHE A 102 17.29 0.83 -4.41
N THR A 103 18.11 1.87 -4.25
CA THR A 103 19.45 1.76 -3.63
C THR A 103 19.52 2.46 -2.29
N GLU A 104 18.64 3.44 -2.06
CA GLU A 104 18.65 4.24 -0.85
C GLU A 104 17.24 4.31 -0.27
N ALA A 105 17.18 4.32 1.06
CA ALA A 105 15.96 4.50 1.80
C ALA A 105 16.17 5.51 2.94
N THR A 106 15.13 6.29 3.24
CA THR A 106 15.14 7.24 4.36
C THR A 106 13.77 7.23 5.00
N HIS A 107 13.69 7.34 6.32
CA HIS A 107 12.43 7.67 6.97
C HIS A 107 11.91 9.01 6.46
N ALA A 108 10.59 9.17 6.49
CA ALA A 108 9.94 10.45 6.32
C ALA A 108 8.82 10.62 7.35
N ASP A 109 8.56 11.87 7.74
CA ASP A 109 7.37 12.18 8.52
C ASP A 109 6.08 12.10 7.66
N LEU A 110 4.92 12.23 8.28
CA LEU A 110 3.63 12.18 7.56
C LEU A 110 3.45 13.31 6.53
N ARG A 111 4.26 14.38 6.61
CA ARG A 111 4.28 15.50 5.67
C ARG A 111 5.29 15.28 4.53
N GLY A 112 6.01 14.16 4.53
CA GLY A 112 7.02 13.81 3.53
C GLY A 112 8.34 14.55 3.71
N ARG A 113 8.69 14.97 4.94
CA ARG A 113 10.01 15.52 5.26
C ARG A 113 10.97 14.38 5.61
N PRO A 114 12.17 14.33 5.01
CA PRO A 114 13.12 13.24 5.26
C PRO A 114 13.63 13.27 6.70
N GLY A 115 13.90 12.09 7.24
CA GLY A 115 14.45 11.84 8.57
C GLY A 115 15.70 10.96 8.46
N ASP A 116 15.79 9.96 9.34
CA ASP A 116 16.98 9.12 9.44
C ASP A 116 17.14 8.16 8.25
N PRO A 117 18.37 7.94 7.76
CA PRO A 117 18.65 6.97 6.70
C PRO A 117 18.37 5.55 7.17
N LEU A 118 17.92 4.71 6.24
CA LEU A 118 17.60 3.31 6.47
C LEU A 118 18.54 2.40 5.66
N PRO A 119 19.02 1.29 6.25
CA PRO A 119 19.91 0.38 5.54
C PRO A 119 19.16 -0.35 4.44
N VAL A 120 19.75 -0.35 3.24
CA VAL A 120 19.30 -1.11 2.07
C VAL A 120 20.40 -2.06 1.66
N THR A 121 20.04 -3.32 1.40
CA THR A 121 20.96 -4.34 0.89
C THR A 121 20.31 -4.99 -0.32
N ASP A 122 20.97 -4.93 -1.48
CA ASP A 122 20.53 -5.57 -2.73
C ASP A 122 19.04 -5.30 -3.05
N GLY A 123 18.63 -4.02 -3.05
CA GLY A 123 17.25 -3.62 -3.32
C GLY A 123 16.24 -4.04 -2.25
N THR A 124 16.71 -4.44 -1.06
CA THR A 124 15.88 -4.89 0.05
C THR A 124 16.03 -3.97 1.26
N LEU A 125 14.91 -3.46 1.77
CA LEU A 125 14.80 -2.79 3.05
C LEU A 125 14.02 -3.68 4.02
N ARG A 126 14.62 -3.97 5.18
CA ARG A 126 13.94 -4.59 6.31
C ARG A 126 13.65 -3.52 7.34
N LEU A 127 12.37 -3.25 7.56
CA LEU A 127 11.90 -2.18 8.43
C LEU A 127 11.17 -2.78 9.65
N PRO A 128 11.79 -2.76 10.84
CA PRO A 128 11.10 -3.09 12.07
C PRO A 128 9.97 -2.09 12.33
N LEU A 129 8.80 -2.59 12.72
CA LEU A 129 7.63 -1.79 13.05
C LEU A 129 7.09 -2.17 14.43
N LYS A 130 6.77 -1.16 15.23
CA LYS A 130 6.04 -1.30 16.50
C LYS A 130 4.56 -1.64 16.23
N PRO A 131 3.82 -2.10 17.24
CA PRO A 131 2.40 -2.35 17.09
C PRO A 131 1.69 -1.10 16.59
N TRP A 132 0.88 -1.24 15.54
CA TRP A 132 0.07 -0.14 14.99
C TRP A 132 0.87 1.03 14.39
N GLU A 133 2.18 0.85 14.19
CA GLU A 133 3.02 1.90 13.63
C GLU A 133 2.68 2.18 12.17
N ILE A 134 2.61 3.47 11.83
CA ILE A 134 2.58 3.96 10.46
C ILE A 134 3.96 4.53 10.14
N ALA A 135 4.65 3.93 9.18
CA ALA A 135 5.94 4.40 8.71
C ALA A 135 5.81 4.98 7.30
N THR A 136 6.45 6.13 7.07
CA THR A 136 6.64 6.69 5.72
C THR A 136 8.12 6.60 5.36
N ILE A 137 8.42 6.18 4.13
CA ILE A 137 9.75 5.89 3.64
C ILE A 137 9.91 6.56 2.27
N HIS A 138 11.03 7.25 2.07
CA HIS A 138 11.49 7.67 0.75
C HIS A 138 12.43 6.62 0.19
N LEU A 139 12.20 6.23 -1.06
CA LEU A 139 13.00 5.25 -1.79
C LEU A 139 13.52 5.91 -3.07
N VAL A 140 14.82 5.78 -3.30
CA VAL A 140 15.50 6.35 -4.48
C VAL A 140 15.96 5.20 -5.37
N ASN A 141 15.54 5.23 -6.64
CA ASN A 141 15.88 4.21 -7.62
C ASN A 141 17.32 4.35 -8.11
N SER A 142 17.92 3.22 -8.50
CA SER A 142 19.13 3.23 -9.32
C SER A 142 18.80 3.95 -10.62
N ARG A 143 19.57 4.98 -10.99
CA ARG A 143 19.44 5.60 -12.32
C ARG A 143 19.90 4.66 -13.42
#